data_AF-A0A259HUE6-F1
#
_entry.id   AF-A0A259HUE6-F1
#
_cell.length_a   1.000
_cell.length_b   1.000
_cell.length_c   1.000
_cell.angle_alpha   90.00
_cell.angle_beta   90.00
_cell.angle_gamma   90.00
#
_symmetry.space_group_name_H-M   'P 1'
#
loop_
_entity.id
_entity.type
_entity.pdbx_description
1 polymer ?
#
loop_
_entity_poly.entity_id
_entity_poly.type
_entity_poly.pdbx_seq_one_letter_code
_entity_poly.pdbx_strand_id
1 'polypeptide(L)' 'VNIKKRNREYEQAIPDEYLFHLQETYTSYIKQHNIKTIFIDASNADFLGNQAHFQVVLDALEKDFEDGQHYFSLP' A
#
# COMPACT_ATOMS: atom_id res chain seq x y z
N VAL A 1 -3.93 9.88 -9.47
CA VAL A 1 -2.95 9.73 -8.37
C VAL A 1 -3.43 10.50 -7.14
N ASN A 2 -3.42 9.89 -5.96
CA ASN A 2 -3.89 10.53 -4.71
C ASN A 2 -3.08 11.78 -4.32
N ILE A 3 -1.82 11.89 -4.78
CA ILE A 3 -0.98 13.08 -4.63
C ILE A 3 -1.68 14.34 -5.17
N LYS A 4 -2.24 14.26 -6.38
CA LYS A 4 -2.95 15.39 -7.01
C LYS A 4 -4.16 15.84 -6.18
N LYS A 5 -4.91 14.88 -5.62
CA LYS A 5 -6.08 15.14 -4.76
C LYS A 5 -5.74 15.84 -3.44
N ARG A 6 -4.52 15.65 -2.89
CA ARG A 6 -4.07 16.30 -1.64
C ARG A 6 -3.69 17.77 -1.79
N ASN A 7 -3.52 18.24 -3.03
CA ASN A 7 -3.27 19.64 -3.37
C ASN A 7 -2.10 20.31 -2.62
N ARG A 8 -1.02 19.57 -2.38
CA ARG A 8 0.23 20.11 -1.83
C ARG A 8 1.11 20.60 -2.97
N GLU A 9 1.39 21.90 -3.03
CA GLU A 9 2.08 22.53 -4.18
C GLU A 9 3.40 21.85 -4.53
N TYR A 10 4.21 21.50 -3.53
CA TYR A 10 5.49 20.83 -3.73
C TYR A 10 5.37 19.38 -4.21
N GLU A 11 4.24 18.69 -3.96
CA GLU A 11 4.03 17.32 -4.44
C GLU A 11 3.49 17.28 -5.89
N GLN A 12 2.94 18.39 -6.41
CA GLN A 12 2.37 18.43 -7.77
C GLN A 12 3.43 18.32 -8.86
N ALA A 13 4.67 18.74 -8.57
CA ALA A 13 5.80 18.69 -9.49
C ALA A 13 6.51 17.33 -9.49
N ILE A 14 6.08 16.37 -8.67
CA ILE A 14 6.70 15.05 -8.60
C ILE A 14 6.47 14.31 -9.93
N PRO A 15 7.53 13.89 -10.65
CA PRO A 15 7.39 13.16 -11.90
C PRO A 15 6.79 11.76 -11.68
N ASP A 16 6.01 11.27 -12.64
CA ASP A 16 5.46 9.91 -12.60
C ASP A 16 6.58 8.84 -12.60
N GLU A 17 7.68 9.09 -13.33
CA GLU A 17 8.87 8.21 -13.35
C GLU A 17 9.51 8.05 -11.96
N TYR A 18 9.55 9.13 -11.17
CA TYR A 18 10.06 9.07 -9.81
C TYR A 18 9.20 8.16 -8.93
N LEU A 19 7.86 8.27 -9.04
CA LEU A 19 6.93 7.41 -8.30
C LEU A 19 7.06 5.94 -8.71
N PHE A 20 7.28 5.69 -10.00
CA PHE A 20 7.51 4.35 -10.53
C PHE A 20 8.79 3.72 -9.96
N HIS A 21 9.93 4.40 -10.05
CA HIS A 21 11.19 3.91 -9.47
C HIS A 21 11.10 3.68 -7.96
N LEU A 22 10.38 4.55 -7.24
CA LEU A 22 10.15 4.39 -5.82
C LEU A 22 9.37 3.09 -5.53
N GLN A 23 8.28 2.84 -6.27
CA GLN A 23 7.49 1.63 -6.16
C GLN A 23 8.33 0.37 -6.44
N GLU A 24 9.12 0.37 -7.50
CA GLU A 24 9.98 -0.76 -7.86
C GLU A 24 11.03 -1.04 -6.77
N THR A 25 11.65 0.02 -6.23
CA THR A 25 12.69 -0.07 -5.19
C THR A 25 12.13 -0.74 -3.93
N TYR A 26 11.00 -0.25 -3.40
CA TYR A 26 10.38 -0.82 -2.20
C TYR A 26 9.87 -2.24 -2.44
N THR A 27 9.24 -2.49 -3.58
CA THR A 27 8.74 -3.83 -3.93
C THR A 27 9.88 -4.84 -4.00
N SER A 28 11.01 -4.46 -4.61
CA SER A 28 12.20 -5.30 -4.71
C SER A 28 12.80 -5.58 -3.34
N TYR A 29 12.93 -4.56 -2.48
CA TYR A 29 13.44 -4.70 -1.12
C TYR A 29 12.58 -5.66 -0.30
N ILE A 30 11.26 -5.46 -0.27
CA ILE A 30 10.32 -6.30 0.49
C ILE A 30 10.32 -7.75 -0.01
N LYS A 31 10.54 -7.98 -1.31
CA LYS A 31 10.63 -9.34 -1.89
C LYS A 31 11.96 -10.04 -1.60
N GLN A 32 13.05 -9.29 -1.49
CA GLN A 32 14.38 -9.87 -1.23
C GLN A 32 14.58 -10.27 0.23
N HIS A 33 13.87 -9.63 1.16
CA HIS A 33 13.96 -9.94 2.58
C HIS A 33 12.79 -10.82 3.04
N ASN A 34 13.07 -11.91 3.74
CA ASN A 34 12.05 -12.82 4.30
C ASN A 34 11.43 -12.23 5.57
N ILE A 35 10.81 -11.05 5.45
CA ILE A 35 10.16 -10.32 6.53
C ILE A 35 8.69 -10.72 6.53
N LYS A 36 8.12 -11.01 7.70
CA LYS A 36 6.67 -11.13 7.89
C LYS A 36 5.98 -9.85 7.41
N THR A 37 5.30 -9.96 6.28
CA THR A 37 4.77 -8.80 5.55
C THR A 37 3.32 -9.05 5.14
N ILE A 38 2.47 -8.07 5.42
CA ILE A 38 1.10 -8.00 4.91
C ILE A 38 1.11 -7.12 3.67
N PHE A 39 0.81 -7.69 2.51
CA PHE A 39 0.77 -7.00 1.22
C PHE A 39 -0.69 -6.73 0.82
N ILE A 40 -1.10 -5.47 0.81
CA ILE A 40 -2.49 -5.07 0.50
C ILE A 40 -2.52 -4.32 -0.84
N ASP A 41 -3.34 -4.79 -1.77
CA ASP A 41 -3.64 -4.03 -2.98
C ASP A 41 -4.63 -2.89 -2.65
N ALA A 42 -4.11 -1.66 -2.68
CA ALA A 42 -4.87 -0.46 -2.39
C ALA A 42 -5.27 0.35 -3.64
N SER A 43 -5.18 -0.25 -4.85
CA SER A 43 -5.44 0.46 -6.11
C SER A 43 -6.84 1.09 -6.18
N ASN A 44 -7.84 0.41 -5.61
CA ASN A 44 -9.22 0.86 -5.52
C ASN A 44 -9.65 1.20 -4.09
N ALA A 45 -8.68 1.38 -3.18
CA ALA A 45 -8.98 1.65 -1.79
C ALA A 45 -9.72 2.98 -1.61
N ASP A 46 -10.83 2.91 -0.88
CA ASP A 46 -11.57 4.04 -0.35
C ASP A 46 -11.73 3.89 1.16
N PHE A 47 -10.73 4.37 1.91
CA PHE A 47 -10.76 4.31 3.37
C PHE A 47 -11.65 5.38 4.00
N LEU A 48 -12.20 6.32 3.21
CA LEU A 48 -13.06 7.39 3.71
C LEU A 48 -14.54 7.06 3.52
N GLY A 49 -14.91 6.48 2.38
CA GLY A 49 -16.29 6.14 2.02
C GLY A 49 -16.65 4.66 2.23
N ASN A 50 -15.67 3.76 2.34
CA ASN A 50 -15.92 2.33 2.56
C ASN A 50 -15.16 1.82 3.80
N GLN A 51 -15.87 1.76 4.93
CA GLN A 51 -15.32 1.26 6.20
C GLN A 51 -14.85 -0.20 6.11
N ALA A 52 -15.41 -1.01 5.21
CA ALA A 52 -14.99 -2.40 5.04
C ALA A 52 -13.53 -2.51 4.60
N HIS A 53 -13.04 -1.56 3.78
CA HIS A 53 -11.63 -1.51 3.41
C HIS A 53 -10.73 -1.34 4.63
N PHE A 54 -11.11 -0.47 5.57
CA PHE A 54 -10.35 -0.27 6.80
C PHE A 54 -10.39 -1.51 7.70
N GLN A 55 -11.55 -2.16 7.80
CA GLN A 55 -11.72 -3.36 8.61
C GLN A 55 -10.84 -4.51 8.14
N VAL A 56 -10.68 -4.72 6.83
CA VAL A 56 -9.78 -5.76 6.29
C VAL A 56 -8.34 -5.57 6.78
N VAL A 57 -7.87 -4.33 6.86
CA VAL A 57 -6.51 -4.04 7.35
C VAL A 57 -6.39 -4.33 8.85
N LEU A 58 -7.39 -3.95 9.64
CA LEU A 58 -7.43 -4.26 11.08
C LEU A 58 -7.45 -5.77 11.32
N ASP A 59 -8.33 -6.49 10.64
CA ASP A 59 -8.47 -7.95 10.77
C ASP A 59 -7.19 -8.68 10.34
N ALA A 60 -6.47 -8.14 9.36
CA ALA A 60 -5.15 -8.66 8.99
C ALA A 60 -4.14 -8.41 10.11
N LEU A 61 -4.08 -7.21 10.67
CA LEU A 61 -3.13 -6.87 11.75
C LEU A 61 -3.38 -7.66 13.04
N GLU A 62 -4.61 -8.05 13.34
CA GLU A 62 -4.95 -8.87 14.51
C GLU A 62 -4.56 -10.35 14.35
N LYS A 63 -4.35 -10.81 13.11
CA LYS A 63 -3.95 -12.20 12.84
C LYS A 63 -2.45 -12.38 13.03
N ASP A 64 -2.09 -13.46 13.70
CA ASP A 64 -0.70 -13.85 13.80
C ASP A 64 -0.30 -14.67 12.58
N PHE A 65 0.47 -14.05 11.68
CA PHE A 65 0.98 -14.74 10.50
C PHE A 65 2.36 -15.36 10.72
N GLU A 66 2.66 -16.40 9.96
CA GLU A 66 4.04 -16.91 9.86
C GLU A 66 4.93 -15.95 9.06
N ASP A 67 6.24 -16.19 9.12
CA ASP A 67 7.19 -15.47 8.28
C ASP A 67 6.85 -15.61 6.79
N GLY A 68 7.12 -14.56 6.03
CA GLY A 68 6.80 -14.49 4.60
C GLY A 68 5.73 -13.46 4.28
N GLN A 69 5.19 -13.56 3.07
CA GLN A 69 4.33 -12.54 2.48
C GLN A 69 2.87 -13.01 2.42
N HIS A 70 1.97 -12.20 2.98
CA HIS A 70 0.54 -12.49 3.08
C HIS A 70 -0.24 -11.47 2.27
N TYR A 71 -0.93 -11.91 1.23
CA TYR A 71 -1.57 -11.02 0.26
C TYR A 71 -3.06 -10.82 0.56
N PHE A 72 -3.51 -9.57 0.53
CA PHE A 72 -4.89 -9.16 0.80
C PHE A 72 -5.40 -8.23 -0.30
N SER A 73 -6.68 -8.38 -0.63
CA SER A 73 -7.42 -7.51 -1.54
C SER A 73 -8.53 -6.82 -0.77
N LEU A 74 -8.75 -5.54 -1.06
CA LEU A 74 -9.85 -4.77 -0.48
C LEU A 74 -11.16 -5.01 -1.26
N PRO A 75 -12.30 -5.24 -0.59
CA PRO A 75 -13.59 -5.60 -1.19
C PRO A 75 -14.36 -4.43 -1.81
#